data_AF-A0A936HQ57-F1
#
_entry.id   AF-A0A936HQ57-F1
#
_cell.length_a   1.000
_cell.length_b   1.000
_cell.length_c   1.000
_cell.angle_alpha   90.00
_cell.angle_beta   90.00
_cell.angle_gamma   90.00
#
_symmetry.space_group_name_H-M   'P 1'
#
loop_
_entity.id
_entity.type
_entity.pdbx_description
1 polymer ?
#
loop_
_entity_poly.entity_id
_entity_poly.type
_entity_poly.pdbx_seq_one_letter_code
_entity_poly.pdbx_strand_id
1 'polypeptide(L)' 'MSTAHLELLVVHAWNHTQIAKLADVILPTSTYAEKEGTLSTPPDWYSTSPQPW' A
#
# COMPACT_ATOMS: atom_id res chain seq x y z
N MET A 1 -14.63 -21.88 -19.29
CA MET A 1 -14.01 -21.53 -18.00
C MET A 1 -14.47 -20.13 -17.65
N SER A 2 -15.15 -19.93 -16.52
CA SER A 2 -15.53 -18.61 -16.03
C SER A 2 -14.40 -18.08 -15.17
N THR A 3 -13.79 -16.96 -15.58
CA THR A 3 -12.85 -16.21 -14.74
C THR A 3 -13.64 -15.51 -13.66
N ALA A 4 -13.16 -15.57 -12.41
CA ALA A 4 -13.75 -14.78 -11.33
C ALA A 4 -13.64 -13.29 -11.68
N HIS A 5 -14.77 -12.61 -11.77
CA HIS A 5 -14.84 -11.17 -11.94
C HIS A 5 -15.07 -10.51 -10.58
N LEU A 6 -14.27 -9.49 -10.28
CA LEU A 6 -14.54 -8.60 -9.16
C LEU A 6 -15.73 -7.72 -9.52
N GLU A 7 -16.73 -7.67 -8.64
CA GLU A 7 -17.91 -6.81 -8.82
C GLU A 7 -17.61 -5.34 -8.54
N LEU A 8 -16.60 -5.05 -7.71
CA LEU A 8 -16.16 -3.70 -7.34
C LEU A 8 -14.69 -3.71 -6.91
N LEU A 9 -13.90 -2.77 -7.44
CA LEU A 9 -12.52 -2.49 -7.03
C LEU A 9 -12.41 -1.07 -6.44
N VAL A 10 -12.22 -1.00 -5.12
CA VAL A 10 -11.94 0.25 -4.41
C VAL A 10 -10.46 0.32 -4.07
N VAL A 11 -9.78 1.40 -4.46
CA VAL A 11 -8.35 1.60 -4.23
C VAL A 11 -8.11 2.87 -3.42
N HIS A 12 -7.34 2.73 -2.34
CA HIS A 12 -6.86 3.88 -1.57
C HIS A 12 -5.44 4.20 -2.03
N ALA A 13 -5.22 5.39 -2.59
CA ALA A 13 -3.92 5.74 -3.14
C ALA A 13 -3.56 7.21 -2.89
N TRP A 14 -2.30 7.44 -2.52
CA TRP A 14 -1.74 8.79 -2.37
C TRP A 14 -1.19 9.31 -3.71
N ASN A 15 -1.07 8.45 -4.73
CA ASN A 15 -0.61 8.76 -6.08
C ASN A 15 -1.34 7.94 -7.17
N HIS A 16 -1.13 8.30 -8.44
CA HIS A 16 -1.74 7.61 -9.59
C HIS A 16 -1.00 6.30 -9.95
N THR A 17 -1.25 5.25 -9.16
CA THR A 17 -0.72 3.91 -9.43
C THR A 17 -1.41 3.24 -10.63
N GLN A 18 -0.78 2.22 -11.23
CA GLN A 18 -1.40 1.44 -12.30
C GLN A 18 -2.66 0.72 -11.85
N ILE A 19 -2.72 0.26 -10.59
CA ILE A 19 -3.91 -0.41 -10.04
C ILE A 19 -5.07 0.57 -9.82
N ALA A 20 -4.78 1.82 -9.46
CA ALA A 20 -5.81 2.87 -9.37
C ALA A 20 -6.47 3.14 -10.73
N LYS A 21 -5.77 2.93 -11.87
CA LYS A 21 -6.37 3.08 -13.21
C LYS A 21 -7.41 2.01 -13.55
N LEU A 22 -7.39 0.89 -12.82
CA LEU A 22 -8.32 -0.22 -13.00
C LEU A 22 -9.49 -0.16 -12.01
N ALA A 23 -9.46 0.79 -11.06
CA ALA A 23 -10.43 0.87 -9.97
C ALA A 23 -11.70 1.59 -10.41
N ASP A 24 -12.83 1.13 -9.87
CA ASP A 24 -14.12 1.83 -10.01
C ASP A 24 -14.16 3.08 -9.14
N VAL A 25 -13.53 3.00 -7.96
CA VAL A 25 -13.48 4.10 -6.98
C VAL A 25 -12.05 4.25 -6.46
N ILE A 26 -11.56 5.49 -6.50
CA ILE A 26 -10.26 5.86 -5.92
C ILE A 26 -10.51 6.78 -4.73
N LEU A 27 -10.01 6.38 -3.56
CA LEU A 27 -10.03 7.20 -2.36
C LEU A 27 -8.62 7.78 -2.10
N PRO A 28 -8.46 9.11 -2.10
CA PRO A 28 -7.17 9.71 -1.79
C PRO A 28 -6.77 9.39 -0.35
N THR A 29 -5.51 9.04 -0.13
CA THR A 29 -4.98 8.75 1.21
C THR A 29 -3.69 9.53 1.46
N SER A 30 -3.35 9.75 2.74
CA SER A 30 -2.14 10.43 3.16
C SER A 30 -0.90 9.57 2.97
N THR A 31 0.24 10.21 2.80
CA THR A 31 1.53 9.52 2.85
C THR A 31 1.86 9.09 4.28
N TYR A 32 2.82 8.17 4.43
CA TYR A 32 3.26 7.72 5.75
C TYR A 32 3.74 8.89 6.63
N ALA A 33 4.40 9.89 6.05
CA ALA A 33 4.90 11.05 6.78
C ALA A 33 3.79 11.97 7.32
N GLU A 34 2.60 11.91 6.73
CA GLU A 34 1.44 12.76 7.08
C GLU A 34 0.46 12.04 8.01
N LYS A 35 0.75 10.78 8.38
CA LYS A 35 -0.16 9.93 9.13
C LYS A 35 0.37 9.63 10.53
N GLU A 36 -0.45 9.89 11.55
CA GLU A 36 -0.20 9.34 12.88
C GLU A 36 -0.50 7.84 12.89
N GLY A 37 0.48 7.04 13.29
CA GLY A 37 0.35 5.58 13.37
C GLY A 37 1.61 4.93 13.94
N THR A 38 1.46 3.70 14.41
CA THR A 38 2.58 2.91 14.94
C THR A 38 3.07 1.92 13.89
N LEU A 39 4.34 2.02 13.51
CA LEU A 39 5.02 1.00 12.71
C LEU A 39 5.68 -0.01 13.66
N SER A 40 5.12 -1.21 13.75
CA SER A 40 5.80 -2.33 14.41
C SER A 40 6.78 -2.97 13.43
N THR A 41 8.08 -2.78 13.65
CA THR A 41 9.12 -3.54 12.94
C THR A 41 9.30 -4.90 13.61
N PRO A 42 9.48 -6.00 12.84
CA PRO A 42 9.90 -7.28 13.40
C PRO A 42 11.21 -7.10 14.19
N PRO A 43 11.37 -7.79 15.33
CA PRO A 43 12.52 -7.59 16.22
C PRO A 43 13.88 -7.88 15.57
N ASP A 44 13.91 -8.66 14.48
CA ASP A 44 15.09 -9.05 13.72
C ASP A 44 15.48 -8.08 12.59
N TRP A 45 14.63 -7.11 12.26
CA TRP A 45 14.82 -6.18 11.13
C TRP A 45 16.13 -5.37 11.21
N TYR A 46 16.51 -4.97 12.43
CA TYR A 46 17.75 -4.23 12.66
C TYR A 46 19.01 -5.11 12.69
N SER A 47 18.87 -6.43 12.77
CA SER A 47 19.99 -7.38 12.77
C SER A 47 20.38 -7.85 11.37
N THR A 48 19.46 -7.78 10.40
CA THR A 48 19.70 -8.24 9.01
C THR A 48 19.83 -7.09 8.02
N SER A 49 19.57 -5.85 8.44
CA SER A 49 19.77 -4.67 7.60
C SER A 49 21.27 -4.39 7.44
N PRO A 50 21.80 -4.25 6.21
CA PRO A 50 23.17 -3.86 5.99
C PRO A 50 23.44 -2.53 6.70
N GLN A 51 24.37 -2.52 7.65
CA GLN A 51 24.83 -1.28 8.25
C GLN A 51 25.48 -0.45 7.14
N PRO A 52 25.05 0.80 6.89
CA PRO A 52 25.75 1.67 5.96
C PRO A 52 27.10 2.01 6.62
N TRP A 53 28.17 1.42 6.08
CA TRP A 53 29.50 1.97 6.27
C TRP A 53 29.59 3.32 5.57
#